data_AF-A0A858WVJ1-F1
#
_entry.id   AF-A0A858WVJ1-F1
#
_cell.length_a   1.000
_cell.length_b   1.000
_cell.length_c   1.000
_cell.angle_alpha   90.00
_cell.angle_beta   90.00
_cell.angle_gamma   90.00
#
_symmetry.space_group_name_H-M   'P 1'
#
loop_
_entity.id
_entity.type
_entity.pdbx_description
1 polymer ?
#
loop_
_entity_poly.entity_id
_entity_poly.type
_entity_poly.pdbx_seq_one_letter_code
_entity_poly.pdbx_strand_id
1 'polypeptide(L)'
;MTTDTTASSSNASDAATLRLYWQPGCSSCVKLKEFLTASGVDFISVNILEKKGSMDELLRRGIRSVPVLLQGDRMTYGQSLNDVAAFVGKKRGTERLPPRVLFEKWLQFLTSARELITSVPEDKLEYRPIPERPRTTRELAYHIFQIPESVLESVENGLKDTRDISNAKYDHIQTGEQLRAYADGILKRMKDWQASVDEAWFASTVETYYGEQPAMQVLERGTWHSGQHTRQLDLVVSNLTGGSSVVPPDTYTGLPMPVGIWE
;
A
#
# COMPACT_ATOMS: atom_id res chain seq x y z
N MET A 1 58.45 19.18 -9.00
CA MET A 1 57.49 18.09 -9.22
C MET A 1 56.40 18.26 -8.17
N THR A 2 55.31 18.91 -8.56
CA THR A 2 54.11 19.13 -7.74
C THR A 2 53.18 17.96 -7.95
N THR A 3 52.96 17.14 -6.91
CA THR A 3 51.94 16.09 -6.92
C THR A 3 50.64 16.68 -6.40
N ASP A 4 49.75 16.97 -7.34
CA ASP A 4 48.38 17.38 -7.13
C ASP A 4 47.57 16.17 -6.61
N THR A 5 47.02 16.27 -5.41
CA THR A 5 46.13 15.24 -4.85
C THR A 5 44.70 15.74 -5.01
N THR A 6 44.07 15.39 -6.13
CA THR A 6 42.63 15.54 -6.31
C THR A 6 41.92 14.51 -5.45
N ALA A 7 41.55 14.90 -4.23
CA ALA A 7 40.62 14.15 -3.40
C ALA A 7 39.23 14.16 -4.06
N SER A 8 38.72 12.96 -4.30
CA SER A 8 37.39 12.70 -4.84
C SER A 8 36.30 13.46 -4.08
N SER A 9 35.59 14.35 -4.77
CA SER A 9 34.41 15.07 -4.27
C SER A 9 33.13 14.23 -4.29
N SER A 10 33.21 12.92 -4.51
CA SER A 10 32.04 12.04 -4.74
C SER A 10 31.26 11.64 -3.48
N ASN A 11 31.75 11.91 -2.27
CA ASN A 11 31.17 11.31 -1.05
C ASN A 11 30.24 12.23 -0.23
N ALA A 12 30.23 13.55 -0.47
CA ALA A 12 29.39 14.47 0.30
C ALA A 12 28.01 14.71 -0.34
N SER A 13 27.92 14.70 -1.68
CA SER A 13 26.64 14.93 -2.39
C SER A 13 25.69 13.73 -2.30
N ASP A 14 26.24 12.52 -2.20
CA ASP A 14 25.43 11.30 -2.16
C ASP A 14 24.73 11.09 -0.82
N ALA A 15 25.31 11.60 0.28
CA ALA A 15 24.75 11.52 1.63
C ALA A 15 23.53 12.45 1.86
N ALA A 16 23.41 13.54 1.08
CA ALA A 16 22.30 14.50 1.22
C ALA A 16 21.11 14.22 0.29
N THR A 17 21.28 13.33 -0.70
CA THR A 17 20.29 13.13 -1.75
C THR A 17 19.14 12.22 -1.29
N LEU A 18 17.91 12.73 -1.41
CA LEU A 18 16.69 11.99 -1.10
C LEU A 18 16.47 10.87 -2.13
N ARG A 19 16.27 9.64 -1.66
CA ARG A 19 16.01 8.46 -2.49
C ARG A 19 14.66 7.86 -2.11
N LEU A 20 13.81 7.64 -3.10
CA LEU A 20 12.58 6.86 -2.97
C LEU A 20 12.83 5.44 -3.48
N TYR A 21 12.76 4.46 -2.59
CA TYR A 21 12.75 3.05 -2.97
C TYR A 21 11.30 2.58 -3.06
N TRP A 22 10.94 1.96 -4.19
CA TRP A 22 9.56 1.63 -4.51
C TRP A 22 9.49 0.40 -5.45
N GLN A 23 8.27 -0.10 -5.68
CA GLN A 23 8.01 -1.16 -6.66
C GLN A 23 6.67 -0.91 -7.38
N PRO A 24 6.53 -1.34 -8.64
CA PRO A 24 5.30 -1.12 -9.42
C PRO A 24 4.10 -1.83 -8.82
N GLY A 25 2.92 -1.24 -9.04
CA GLY A 25 1.63 -1.73 -8.59
C GLY A 25 1.42 -1.69 -7.07
N CYS A 26 2.28 -1.01 -6.32
CA CYS A 26 2.09 -0.80 -4.89
C CYS A 26 1.34 0.52 -4.66
N SER A 27 0.15 0.43 -4.06
CA SER A 27 -0.72 1.59 -3.76
C SER A 27 0.01 2.75 -3.07
N SER A 28 0.81 2.45 -2.05
CA SER A 28 1.58 3.44 -1.29
C SER A 28 2.75 4.01 -2.10
N CYS A 29 3.36 3.22 -2.99
CA CYS A 29 4.44 3.70 -3.85
C CYS A 29 3.93 4.77 -4.82
N VAL A 30 2.84 4.48 -5.53
CA VAL A 30 2.19 5.43 -6.44
C VAL A 30 1.83 6.71 -5.68
N LYS A 31 1.12 6.56 -4.56
CA LYS A 31 0.65 7.73 -3.81
C LYS A 31 1.76 8.60 -3.26
N LEU A 32 2.85 7.98 -2.78
CA LEU A 32 4.02 8.71 -2.30
C LEU A 32 4.72 9.46 -3.43
N LYS A 33 4.90 8.82 -4.59
CA LYS A 33 5.54 9.44 -5.74
C LYS A 33 4.77 10.67 -6.21
N GLU A 34 3.45 10.54 -6.35
CA GLU A 34 2.56 11.66 -6.66
C GLU A 34 2.66 12.79 -5.63
N PHE A 35 2.67 12.46 -4.34
CA PHE A 35 2.79 13.46 -3.28
C PHE A 35 4.11 14.24 -3.37
N LEU A 36 5.24 13.56 -3.58
CA LEU A 36 6.55 14.20 -3.67
C LEU A 36 6.63 15.10 -4.91
N THR A 37 6.18 14.59 -6.07
CA THR A 37 6.14 15.36 -7.32
C THR A 37 5.24 16.59 -7.20
N ALA A 38 4.02 16.44 -6.69
CA ALA A 38 3.09 17.56 -6.50
C ALA A 38 3.61 18.59 -5.48
N SER A 39 4.43 18.15 -4.53
CA SER A 39 5.04 19.02 -3.51
C SER A 39 6.34 19.70 -3.99
N GLY A 40 6.78 19.45 -5.22
CA GLY A 40 8.03 19.98 -5.77
C GLY A 40 9.26 19.51 -4.99
N VAL A 41 9.26 18.25 -4.55
CA VAL A 41 10.39 17.63 -3.85
C VAL A 41 11.17 16.78 -4.85
N ASP A 42 12.44 17.11 -5.07
CA ASP A 42 13.34 16.32 -5.90
C ASP A 42 13.78 15.05 -5.16
N PHE A 43 13.78 13.92 -5.86
CA PHE A 43 14.25 12.64 -5.33
C PHE A 43 14.81 11.74 -6.43
N ILE A 44 15.75 10.88 -6.07
CA ILE A 44 16.17 9.77 -6.92
C ILE A 44 15.15 8.64 -6.77
N SER A 45 14.50 8.29 -7.88
CA SER A 45 13.57 7.17 -7.98
C SER A 45 14.32 5.84 -8.15
N VAL A 46 14.15 4.91 -7.20
CA VAL A 46 14.80 3.60 -7.20
C VAL A 46 13.75 2.50 -7.22
N ASN A 47 13.51 1.90 -8.39
CA ASN A 47 12.70 0.69 -8.51
C ASN A 47 13.51 -0.52 -8.02
N ILE A 48 13.06 -1.17 -6.95
CA ILE A 48 13.78 -2.30 -6.34
C ILE A 48 13.80 -3.56 -7.22
N LEU A 49 12.90 -3.65 -8.21
CA LEU A 49 12.85 -4.79 -9.14
C LEU A 49 13.82 -4.62 -10.31
N GLU A 50 14.06 -3.38 -10.76
CA GLU A 50 14.99 -3.07 -11.84
C GLU A 50 16.43 -2.97 -11.35
N LYS A 51 16.65 -2.31 -10.20
CA LYS A 51 17.99 -2.10 -9.65
C LYS A 51 18.37 -3.26 -8.71
N LYS A 52 19.01 -4.28 -9.29
CA LYS A 52 19.52 -5.47 -8.58
C LYS A 52 20.26 -5.09 -7.28
N GLY A 53 19.99 -5.83 -6.21
CA GLY A 53 20.61 -5.63 -4.90
C GLY A 53 20.04 -4.47 -4.06
N SER A 54 19.12 -3.65 -4.60
CA SER A 54 18.53 -2.54 -3.84
C SER A 54 17.73 -3.02 -2.63
N MET A 55 16.93 -4.09 -2.78
CA MET A 55 16.20 -4.65 -1.65
C MET A 55 17.15 -5.28 -0.62
N ASP A 56 18.22 -5.96 -1.06
CA ASP A 56 19.22 -6.53 -0.14
C ASP A 56 19.96 -5.44 0.65
N GLU A 57 20.17 -4.27 0.04
CA GLU A 57 20.69 -3.09 0.73
C GLU A 57 19.72 -2.60 1.82
N LEU A 58 18.43 -2.49 1.50
CA LEU A 58 17.39 -2.12 2.48
C LEU A 58 17.34 -3.13 3.63
N LEU A 59 17.35 -4.42 3.32
CA LEU A 59 17.31 -5.49 4.32
C LEU A 59 18.53 -5.45 5.26
N ARG A 60 19.73 -5.18 4.75
CA ARG A 60 20.94 -4.98 5.58
C ARG A 60 20.81 -3.79 6.55
N ARG A 61 19.96 -2.81 6.23
CA ARG A 61 19.63 -1.67 7.10
C ARG A 61 18.41 -1.95 8.01
N GLY A 62 17.89 -3.17 8.03
CA GLY A 62 16.68 -3.55 8.78
C GLY A 62 15.36 -3.12 8.14
N ILE A 63 15.39 -2.59 6.91
CA ILE A 63 14.20 -2.09 6.21
C ILE A 63 13.58 -3.25 5.42
N ARG A 64 12.43 -3.74 5.89
CA ARG A 64 11.74 -4.92 5.32
C ARG A 64 10.66 -4.63 4.28
N SER A 65 10.39 -3.36 3.96
CA SER A 65 9.28 -3.00 3.07
C SER A 65 9.53 -1.70 2.30
N VAL A 66 8.81 -1.55 1.20
CA VAL A 66 8.72 -0.33 0.39
C VAL A 66 7.24 0.12 0.29
N PRO A 67 6.95 1.40 0.06
CA PRO A 67 7.90 2.50 -0.18
C PRO A 67 8.66 2.95 1.08
N VAL A 68 9.90 3.40 0.88
CA VAL A 68 10.73 4.03 1.91
C VAL A 68 11.51 5.20 1.30
N LEU A 69 11.65 6.28 2.06
CA LEU A 69 12.54 7.40 1.76
C LEU A 69 13.80 7.29 2.59
N LEU A 70 14.95 7.47 1.94
CA LEU A 70 16.26 7.55 2.58
C LEU A 70 16.93 8.88 2.26
N GLN A 71 17.50 9.52 3.27
CA GLN A 71 18.35 10.70 3.14
C GLN A 71 19.50 10.61 4.15
N GLY A 72 20.68 10.20 3.69
CA GLY A 72 21.80 9.86 4.57
C GLY A 72 21.41 8.74 5.53
N ASP A 73 21.47 9.02 6.84
CA ASP A 73 21.07 8.10 7.90
C ASP A 73 19.59 8.21 8.29
N ARG A 74 18.89 9.24 7.79
CA ARG A 74 17.46 9.44 8.05
C ARG A 74 16.63 8.57 7.13
N MET A 75 15.56 7.99 7.68
CA MET A 75 14.59 7.21 6.92
C MET A 75 13.16 7.50 7.34
N THR A 76 12.22 7.34 6.41
CA THR A 76 10.79 7.21 6.74
C THR A 76 10.10 6.24 5.80
N TYR A 77 9.20 5.46 6.35
CA TYR A 77 8.29 4.63 5.56
C TYR A 77 7.23 5.49 4.87
N GLY A 78 6.81 5.08 3.67
CA GLY A 78 5.81 5.81 2.88
C GLY A 78 4.36 5.47 3.21
N GLN A 79 4.10 4.69 4.25
CA GLN A 79 2.74 4.35 4.66
C GLN A 79 1.99 5.54 5.27
N SER A 80 2.71 6.47 5.92
CA SER A 80 2.16 7.71 6.47
C SER A 80 2.59 8.89 5.61
N LEU A 81 1.65 9.47 4.84
CA LEU A 81 1.93 10.70 4.09
C LEU A 81 2.18 11.90 5.00
N ASN A 82 1.70 11.86 6.26
CA ASN A 82 1.99 12.89 7.25
C ASN A 82 3.45 12.83 7.69
N ASP A 83 3.97 11.63 7.95
CA ASP A 83 5.37 11.44 8.34
C ASP A 83 6.30 11.77 7.18
N VAL A 84 5.91 11.37 5.96
CA VAL A 84 6.62 11.79 4.73
C VAL A 84 6.65 13.30 4.62
N ALA A 85 5.51 13.99 4.76
CA ALA A 85 5.45 15.44 4.66
C ALA A 85 6.37 16.10 5.68
N ALA A 86 6.32 15.66 6.95
CA ALA A 86 7.22 16.12 8.00
C ALA A 86 8.70 15.85 7.65
N PHE A 87 9.01 14.65 7.14
CA PHE A 87 10.36 14.23 6.77
C PHE A 87 10.99 15.13 5.70
N VAL A 88 10.21 15.56 4.70
CA VAL A 88 10.65 16.43 3.60
C VAL A 88 10.37 17.92 3.85
N GLY A 89 9.96 18.30 5.08
CA GLY A 89 9.73 19.70 5.46
C GLY A 89 8.52 20.35 4.78
N LYS A 90 7.51 19.56 4.42
CA LYS A 90 6.25 20.01 3.82
C LYS A 90 5.10 19.89 4.82
N LYS A 91 4.01 20.62 4.56
CA LYS A 91 2.75 20.50 5.29
C LYS A 91 1.75 19.74 4.43
N ARG A 92 0.88 18.96 5.07
CA ARG A 92 -0.21 18.24 4.42
C ARG A 92 -1.53 18.57 5.10
N GLY A 93 -2.58 18.80 4.32
CA GLY A 93 -3.94 18.89 4.82
C GLY A 93 -4.45 17.54 5.31
N THR A 94 -5.23 17.56 6.39
CA THR A 94 -5.75 16.35 7.06
C THR A 94 -7.26 16.22 6.88
N GLU A 95 -7.82 16.76 5.81
CA GLU A 95 -9.24 16.56 5.51
C GLU A 95 -9.47 15.07 5.24
N ARG A 96 -10.27 14.45 6.10
CA ARG A 96 -10.64 13.03 6.04
C ARG A 96 -12.14 12.92 6.06
N LEU A 97 -12.64 11.90 5.37
CA LEU A 97 -14.04 11.49 5.51
C LEU A 97 -14.33 11.06 6.96
N PRO A 98 -15.59 11.22 7.44
CA PRO A 98 -15.99 10.71 8.74
C PRO A 98 -15.71 9.20 8.89
N PRO A 99 -15.37 8.70 10.09
CA PRO A 99 -14.98 7.31 10.31
C PRO A 99 -16.01 6.31 9.80
N ARG A 100 -17.30 6.57 10.06
CA ARG A 100 -18.38 5.69 9.62
C ARG A 100 -18.49 5.62 8.09
N VAL A 101 -18.27 6.74 7.40
CA VAL A 101 -18.22 6.80 5.92
C VAL A 101 -17.00 6.04 5.38
N LEU A 102 -15.85 6.09 6.07
CA LEU A 102 -14.67 5.30 5.69
C LEU A 102 -14.97 3.79 5.78
N PHE A 103 -15.61 3.32 6.86
CA PHE A 103 -16.01 1.92 6.99
C PHE A 103 -16.99 1.48 5.88
N GLU A 104 -18.01 2.28 5.61
CA GLU A 104 -18.98 2.00 4.54
C GLU A 104 -18.29 1.85 3.19
N LYS A 105 -17.41 2.80 2.83
CA LYS A 105 -16.63 2.75 1.59
C LYS A 105 -15.67 1.56 1.57
N TRP A 106 -15.03 1.23 2.70
CA TRP A 106 -14.15 0.07 2.77
C TRP A 106 -14.92 -1.23 2.52
N LEU A 107 -16.06 -1.42 3.15
CA LEU A 107 -16.93 -2.58 2.90
C LEU A 107 -17.46 -2.62 1.46
N GLN A 108 -17.75 -1.47 0.83
CA GLN A 108 -18.12 -1.41 -0.58
C GLN A 108 -16.98 -1.89 -1.49
N PHE A 109 -15.73 -1.46 -1.25
CA PHE A 109 -14.58 -1.95 -2.01
C PHE A 109 -14.35 -3.45 -1.82
N LEU A 110 -14.42 -3.95 -0.58
CA LEU A 110 -14.23 -5.38 -0.30
C LEU A 110 -15.33 -6.23 -0.94
N THR A 111 -16.57 -5.73 -0.94
CA THR A 111 -17.70 -6.40 -1.61
C THR A 111 -17.49 -6.44 -3.13
N SER A 112 -17.11 -5.30 -3.73
CA SER A 112 -16.82 -5.22 -5.16
C SER A 112 -15.63 -6.10 -5.57
N ALA A 113 -14.57 -6.14 -4.75
CA ALA A 113 -13.42 -7.01 -4.98
C ALA A 113 -13.81 -8.50 -4.94
N ARG A 114 -14.71 -8.87 -4.02
CA ARG A 114 -15.24 -10.24 -3.92
C ARG A 114 -16.09 -10.61 -5.15
N GLU A 115 -16.84 -9.67 -5.71
CA GLU A 115 -17.54 -9.85 -7.00
C GLU A 115 -16.55 -10.00 -8.16
N LEU A 116 -15.53 -9.13 -8.25
CA LEU A 116 -14.48 -9.21 -9.26
C LEU A 116 -13.78 -10.57 -9.27
N ILE A 117 -13.52 -11.18 -8.10
CA ILE A 117 -12.95 -12.53 -8.00
C ILE A 117 -13.81 -13.55 -8.74
N THR A 118 -15.14 -13.39 -8.73
CA THR A 118 -16.06 -14.30 -9.47
C THR A 118 -15.90 -14.16 -10.98
N SER A 119 -15.47 -12.99 -11.45
CA SER A 119 -15.25 -12.71 -12.87
C SER A 119 -13.85 -13.05 -13.37
N VAL A 120 -12.91 -13.42 -12.49
CA VAL A 120 -11.56 -13.86 -12.89
C VAL A 120 -11.66 -15.29 -13.46
N PRO A 121 -11.28 -15.53 -14.73
CA PRO A 121 -11.20 -16.89 -15.26
C PRO A 121 -10.17 -17.72 -14.49
N GLU A 122 -10.50 -18.98 -14.19
CA GLU A 122 -9.65 -19.85 -13.36
C GLU A 122 -8.24 -20.03 -13.95
N ASP A 123 -8.14 -20.12 -15.28
CA ASP A 123 -6.86 -20.25 -16.01
C ASP A 123 -6.04 -18.94 -16.04
N LYS A 124 -6.57 -17.84 -15.50
CA LYS A 124 -5.92 -16.51 -15.40
C LYS A 124 -5.55 -16.12 -13.98
N LEU A 125 -5.72 -16.99 -12.99
CA LEU A 125 -5.28 -16.75 -11.61
C LEU A 125 -3.76 -16.50 -11.52
N GLU A 126 -2.97 -17.18 -12.34
CA GLU A 126 -1.51 -17.03 -12.41
C GLU A 126 -1.03 -15.95 -13.40
N TYR A 127 -1.95 -15.27 -14.09
CA TYR A 127 -1.60 -14.14 -14.95
C TYR A 127 -0.90 -13.05 -14.14
N ARG A 128 0.10 -12.39 -14.72
CA ARG A 128 0.83 -11.27 -14.09
C ARG A 128 0.39 -9.95 -14.74
N PRO A 129 -0.38 -9.11 -14.03
CA PRO A 129 -0.81 -7.80 -14.54
C PRO A 129 0.35 -6.86 -14.88
N ILE A 130 1.47 -7.00 -14.18
CA ILE A 130 2.70 -6.23 -14.41
C ILE A 130 3.81 -7.24 -14.69
N PRO A 131 4.34 -7.33 -15.92
CA PRO A 131 5.32 -8.36 -16.28
C PRO A 131 6.57 -8.40 -15.40
N GLU A 132 7.08 -7.22 -15.01
CA GLU A 132 8.30 -7.05 -14.21
C GLU A 132 8.08 -7.37 -12.72
N ARG A 133 6.81 -7.41 -12.28
CA ARG A 133 6.46 -7.75 -10.90
C ARG A 133 6.03 -9.20 -10.80
N PRO A 134 6.67 -10.02 -9.95
CA PRO A 134 6.24 -11.39 -9.70
C PRO A 134 5.02 -11.41 -8.76
N ARG A 135 3.95 -10.72 -9.14
CA ARG A 135 2.65 -10.72 -8.48
C ARG A 135 1.58 -11.17 -9.46
N THR A 136 0.86 -12.22 -9.13
CA THR A 136 -0.21 -12.75 -10.00
C THR A 136 -1.56 -12.09 -9.71
N THR A 137 -2.55 -12.31 -10.57
CA THR A 137 -3.94 -11.88 -10.37
C THR A 137 -4.51 -12.44 -9.07
N ARG A 138 -4.24 -13.72 -8.77
CA ARG A 138 -4.63 -14.38 -7.52
C ARG A 138 -4.05 -13.67 -6.31
N GLU A 139 -2.76 -13.32 -6.37
CA GLU A 139 -2.09 -12.62 -5.28
C GLU A 139 -2.56 -11.18 -5.11
N LEU A 140 -2.84 -10.48 -6.20
CA LEU A 140 -3.49 -9.18 -6.14
C LEU A 140 -4.88 -9.29 -5.47
N ALA A 141 -5.65 -10.32 -5.84
CA ALA A 141 -7.00 -10.53 -5.35
C ALA A 141 -7.05 -10.80 -3.84
N TYR A 142 -6.27 -11.76 -3.31
CA TYR A 142 -6.26 -11.98 -1.85
C TYR A 142 -5.63 -10.80 -1.10
N HIS A 143 -4.67 -10.09 -1.71
CA HIS A 143 -4.01 -8.98 -1.04
C HIS A 143 -4.98 -7.85 -0.67
N ILE A 144 -6.05 -7.63 -1.46
CA ILE A 144 -7.11 -6.67 -1.13
C ILE A 144 -7.69 -6.92 0.27
N PHE A 145 -7.80 -8.19 0.66
CA PHE A 145 -8.36 -8.67 1.94
C PHE A 145 -7.30 -8.85 3.03
N GLN A 146 -6.03 -9.05 2.69
CA GLN A 146 -4.93 -8.99 3.67
C GLN A 146 -4.79 -7.59 4.30
N ILE A 147 -5.21 -6.52 3.62
CA ILE A 147 -5.16 -5.16 4.16
C ILE A 147 -6.09 -4.96 5.37
N PRO A 148 -7.41 -5.24 5.29
CA PRO A 148 -8.27 -5.21 6.47
C PRO A 148 -7.89 -6.27 7.49
N GLU A 149 -7.49 -7.49 7.07
CA GLU A 149 -6.99 -8.51 8.01
C GLU A 149 -5.82 -7.98 8.85
N SER A 150 -4.84 -7.32 8.22
CA SER A 150 -3.71 -6.70 8.92
C SER A 150 -4.15 -5.72 10.01
N VAL A 151 -5.20 -4.93 9.75
CA VAL A 151 -5.73 -3.97 10.73
C VAL A 151 -6.51 -4.70 11.82
N LEU A 152 -7.33 -5.68 11.46
CA LEU A 152 -8.07 -6.51 12.41
C LEU A 152 -7.12 -7.26 13.36
N GLU A 153 -6.04 -7.86 12.86
CA GLU A 153 -5.03 -8.52 13.70
C GLU A 153 -4.33 -7.54 14.66
N SER A 154 -4.14 -6.29 14.24
CA SER A 154 -3.61 -5.25 15.11
C SER A 154 -4.59 -4.89 16.23
N VAL A 155 -5.88 -4.76 15.90
CA VAL A 155 -6.94 -4.39 16.86
C VAL A 155 -7.30 -5.54 17.80
N GLU A 156 -7.45 -6.75 17.27
CA GLU A 156 -7.95 -7.93 18.00
C GLU A 156 -6.83 -8.62 18.79
N ASN A 157 -5.62 -8.70 18.21
CA ASN A 157 -4.52 -9.51 18.74
C ASN A 157 -3.27 -8.69 19.10
N GLY A 158 -3.31 -7.36 18.91
CA GLY A 158 -2.17 -6.49 19.21
C GLY A 158 -0.97 -6.69 18.27
N LEU A 159 -1.18 -7.22 17.06
CA LEU A 159 -0.11 -7.42 16.08
C LEU A 159 0.48 -6.07 15.67
N LYS A 160 1.77 -5.86 15.99
CA LYS A 160 2.49 -4.61 15.69
C LYS A 160 3.09 -4.61 14.28
N ASP A 161 3.69 -5.73 13.89
CA ASP A 161 4.27 -5.89 12.56
C ASP A 161 3.31 -6.59 11.60
N THR A 162 2.34 -5.83 11.09
CA THR A 162 1.32 -6.37 10.20
C THR A 162 1.87 -6.80 8.83
N ARG A 163 3.16 -6.62 8.54
CA ARG A 163 3.79 -7.13 7.31
C ARG A 163 3.79 -8.64 7.27
N ASP A 164 3.76 -9.30 8.42
CA ASP A 164 3.65 -10.75 8.51
C ASP A 164 2.30 -11.26 7.99
N ILE A 165 1.32 -10.37 7.82
CA ILE A 165 0.07 -10.62 7.09
C ILE A 165 0.15 -10.01 5.68
N SER A 166 0.37 -8.70 5.57
CA SER A 166 0.24 -7.98 4.28
C SER A 166 1.26 -8.35 3.22
N ASN A 167 2.40 -8.95 3.61
CA ASN A 167 3.44 -9.42 2.69
C ASN A 167 3.49 -10.95 2.59
N ALA A 168 2.64 -11.68 3.34
CA ALA A 168 2.61 -13.13 3.31
C ALA A 168 2.09 -13.65 1.97
N LYS A 169 2.66 -14.78 1.53
CA LYS A 169 2.16 -15.57 0.41
C LYS A 169 1.23 -16.64 0.95
N TYR A 170 0.00 -16.67 0.43
CA TYR A 170 -1.00 -17.65 0.85
C TYR A 170 -1.03 -18.82 -0.14
N ASP A 171 -0.10 -19.76 0.03
CA ASP A 171 0.04 -20.97 -0.81
C ASP A 171 -1.14 -21.94 -0.67
N HIS A 172 -2.00 -21.75 0.33
CA HIS A 172 -3.22 -22.54 0.50
C HIS A 172 -4.41 -22.00 -0.31
N ILE A 173 -4.32 -20.78 -0.85
CA ILE A 173 -5.34 -20.18 -1.71
C ILE A 173 -4.88 -20.32 -3.15
N GLN A 174 -5.47 -21.26 -3.88
CA GLN A 174 -5.11 -21.64 -5.25
C GLN A 174 -6.26 -21.44 -6.24
N THR A 175 -7.50 -21.53 -5.79
CA THR A 175 -8.68 -21.44 -6.66
C THR A 175 -9.50 -20.18 -6.44
N GLY A 176 -10.34 -19.83 -7.43
CA GLY A 176 -11.32 -18.75 -7.29
C GLY A 176 -12.29 -18.97 -6.13
N GLU A 177 -12.64 -20.24 -5.85
CA GLU A 177 -13.49 -20.61 -4.71
C GLU A 177 -12.82 -20.32 -3.36
N GLN A 178 -11.56 -20.71 -3.20
CA GLN A 178 -10.79 -20.45 -1.97
C GLN A 178 -10.58 -18.95 -1.76
N LEU A 179 -10.34 -18.18 -2.83
CA LEU A 179 -10.27 -16.72 -2.77
C LEU A 179 -11.57 -16.12 -2.24
N ARG A 180 -12.73 -16.56 -2.75
CA ARG A 180 -14.03 -16.07 -2.28
C ARG A 180 -14.31 -16.45 -0.83
N ALA A 181 -13.96 -17.68 -0.43
CA ALA A 181 -14.12 -18.12 0.96
C ALA A 181 -13.28 -17.27 1.92
N TYR A 182 -12.03 -16.97 1.57
CA TYR A 182 -11.17 -16.06 2.33
C TYR A 182 -11.76 -14.64 2.37
N ALA A 183 -12.18 -14.10 1.22
CA ALA A 183 -12.84 -12.79 1.14
C ALA A 183 -14.09 -12.69 2.01
N ASP A 184 -14.94 -13.72 2.00
CA ASP A 184 -16.17 -13.80 2.80
C ASP A 184 -15.88 -13.80 4.31
N GLY A 185 -14.83 -14.52 4.74
CA GLY A 185 -14.37 -14.51 6.12
C GLY A 185 -13.92 -13.13 6.59
N ILE A 186 -13.12 -12.42 5.77
CA ILE A 186 -12.66 -11.08 6.08
C ILE A 186 -13.80 -10.05 6.06
N LEU A 187 -14.72 -10.14 5.10
CA LEU A 187 -15.91 -9.30 5.04
C LEU A 187 -16.77 -9.45 6.29
N LYS A 188 -16.94 -10.69 6.79
CA LYS A 188 -17.66 -10.93 8.04
C LYS A 188 -16.96 -10.23 9.22
N ARG A 189 -15.65 -10.44 9.40
CA ARG A 189 -14.88 -9.80 10.49
C ARG A 189 -14.94 -8.27 10.41
N MET A 190 -14.85 -7.70 9.22
CA MET A 190 -14.95 -6.24 9.03
C MET A 190 -16.33 -5.70 9.40
N LYS A 191 -17.42 -6.42 9.08
CA LYS A 191 -18.78 -6.04 9.50
C LYS A 191 -18.95 -6.12 11.01
N ASP A 192 -18.44 -7.19 11.62
CA ASP A 192 -18.46 -7.37 13.07
C ASP A 192 -17.68 -6.23 13.75
N TRP A 193 -16.49 -5.90 13.25
CA TRP A 193 -15.69 -4.78 13.77
C TRP A 193 -16.36 -3.42 13.57
N GLN A 194 -16.96 -3.14 12.40
CA GLN A 194 -17.70 -1.90 12.18
C GLN A 194 -18.85 -1.74 13.19
N ALA A 195 -19.54 -2.83 13.53
CA ALA A 195 -20.64 -2.82 14.48
C ALA A 195 -20.19 -2.65 15.93
N SER A 196 -18.99 -3.13 16.29
CA SER A 196 -18.48 -3.13 17.67
C SER A 196 -17.50 -2.00 17.98
N VAL A 197 -16.93 -1.34 16.98
CA VAL A 197 -15.91 -0.30 17.19
C VAL A 197 -16.50 0.92 17.92
N ASP A 198 -15.86 1.26 19.04
CA ASP A 198 -16.19 2.41 19.88
C ASP A 198 -15.56 3.70 19.33
N GLU A 199 -16.23 4.83 19.56
CA GLU A 199 -15.75 6.17 19.21
C GLU A 199 -14.40 6.50 19.87
N ALA A 200 -14.11 5.94 21.04
CA ALA A 200 -12.82 6.09 21.69
C ALA A 200 -11.65 5.55 20.85
N TRP A 201 -11.87 4.53 20.03
CA TRP A 201 -10.85 4.01 19.12
C TRP A 201 -10.50 5.05 18.04
N PHE A 202 -11.45 5.85 17.55
CA PHE A 202 -11.14 6.90 16.57
C PHE A 202 -10.24 8.00 17.14
N ALA A 203 -10.27 8.22 18.45
CA ALA A 203 -9.39 9.17 19.13
C ALA A 203 -8.04 8.56 19.54
N SER A 204 -7.84 7.25 19.38
CA SER A 204 -6.65 6.55 19.83
C SER A 204 -5.50 6.58 18.81
N THR A 205 -4.37 6.03 19.22
CA THR A 205 -3.27 5.64 18.34
C THR A 205 -3.25 4.13 18.13
N VAL A 206 -2.53 3.70 17.09
CA VAL A 206 -2.25 2.31 16.74
C VAL A 206 -0.75 2.17 16.56
N GLU A 207 -0.14 1.22 17.24
CA GLU A 207 1.26 0.87 17.02
C GLU A 207 1.40 0.10 15.69
N THR A 208 2.21 0.62 14.78
CA THR A 208 2.49 -0.02 13.49
C THR A 208 3.98 -0.21 13.27
N TYR A 209 4.37 -1.08 12.34
CA TYR A 209 5.77 -1.26 11.96
C TYR A 209 6.44 0.02 11.42
N TYR A 210 5.65 1.03 11.05
CA TYR A 210 6.10 2.32 10.54
C TYR A 210 5.88 3.46 11.55
N GLY A 211 5.77 3.13 12.84
CA GLY A 211 5.63 4.07 13.94
C GLY A 211 4.22 4.07 14.53
N GLU A 212 4.03 4.81 15.62
CA GLU A 212 2.71 5.06 16.18
C GLU A 212 1.92 5.99 15.25
N GLN A 213 0.66 5.64 14.96
CA GLN A 213 -0.17 6.39 14.02
C GLN A 213 -1.55 6.66 14.63
N PRO A 214 -2.19 7.79 14.31
CA PRO A 214 -3.60 7.99 14.67
C PRO A 214 -4.48 6.89 14.06
N ALA A 215 -5.41 6.33 14.85
CA ALA A 215 -6.31 5.27 14.39
C ALA A 215 -7.11 5.68 13.15
N MET A 216 -7.58 6.93 13.11
CA MET A 216 -8.25 7.51 11.93
C MET A 216 -7.40 7.50 10.66
N GLN A 217 -6.08 7.66 10.80
CA GLN A 217 -5.18 7.56 9.66
C GLN A 217 -5.01 6.12 9.19
N VAL A 218 -4.97 5.15 10.11
CA VAL A 218 -4.92 3.72 9.79
C VAL A 218 -6.20 3.28 9.07
N LEU A 219 -7.37 3.73 9.56
CA LEU A 219 -8.67 3.48 8.94
C LEU A 219 -8.76 4.07 7.52
N GLU A 220 -8.43 5.36 7.36
CA GLU A 220 -8.40 6.01 6.04
C GLU A 220 -7.45 5.26 5.10
N ARG A 221 -6.24 4.94 5.58
CA ARG A 221 -5.24 4.23 4.80
C ARG A 221 -5.73 2.87 4.33
N GLY A 222 -6.27 2.05 5.24
CA GLY A 222 -6.81 0.76 4.89
C GLY A 222 -7.90 0.86 3.82
N THR A 223 -8.79 1.85 3.95
CA THR A 223 -9.88 2.13 3.01
C THR A 223 -9.38 2.43 1.60
N TRP A 224 -8.54 3.45 1.41
CA TRP A 224 -8.08 3.81 0.06
C TRP A 224 -7.07 2.79 -0.50
N HIS A 225 -6.34 2.07 0.36
CA HIS A 225 -5.42 1.02 -0.07
C HIS A 225 -6.19 -0.16 -0.67
N SER A 226 -7.20 -0.70 0.03
CA SER A 226 -8.09 -1.73 -0.54
C SER A 226 -8.80 -1.20 -1.78
N GLY A 227 -9.26 0.07 -1.77
CA GLY A 227 -9.86 0.70 -2.94
C GLY A 227 -8.94 0.74 -4.16
N GLN A 228 -7.66 1.08 -3.99
CA GLN A 228 -6.71 1.14 -5.10
C GLN A 228 -6.42 -0.26 -5.67
N HIS A 229 -6.26 -1.27 -4.82
CA HIS A 229 -6.08 -2.64 -5.30
C HIS A 229 -7.35 -3.22 -5.93
N THR A 230 -8.53 -2.78 -5.49
CA THR A 230 -9.81 -3.09 -6.16
C THR A 230 -9.83 -2.46 -7.56
N ARG A 231 -9.46 -1.18 -7.71
CA ARG A 231 -9.35 -0.48 -9.01
C ARG A 231 -8.36 -1.17 -9.96
N GLN A 232 -7.26 -1.68 -9.42
CA GLN A 232 -6.29 -2.48 -10.18
C GLN A 232 -6.88 -3.83 -10.64
N LEU A 233 -7.52 -4.58 -9.74
CA LEU A 233 -8.14 -5.86 -10.08
C LEU A 233 -9.28 -5.68 -11.09
N ASP A 234 -10.07 -4.63 -10.94
CA ASP A 234 -11.15 -4.26 -11.85
C ASP A 234 -10.65 -4.04 -13.28
N LEU A 235 -9.55 -3.30 -13.43
CA LEU A 235 -8.88 -3.12 -14.74
C LEU A 235 -8.37 -4.45 -15.31
N VAL A 236 -7.78 -5.31 -14.47
CA VAL A 236 -7.31 -6.64 -14.90
C VAL A 236 -8.48 -7.49 -15.41
N VAL A 237 -9.56 -7.58 -14.64
CA VAL A 237 -10.77 -8.33 -15.02
C VAL A 237 -11.38 -7.78 -16.30
N SER A 238 -11.50 -6.45 -16.43
CA SER A 238 -12.01 -5.79 -17.63
C SER A 238 -11.17 -6.15 -18.85
N ASN A 239 -9.84 -6.13 -18.74
CA ASN A 239 -8.93 -6.50 -19.84
C ASN A 239 -9.00 -7.99 -20.20
N LEU A 240 -9.21 -8.87 -19.22
CA LEU A 240 -9.29 -10.31 -19.45
C LEU A 240 -10.63 -10.76 -20.04
N THR A 241 -11.72 -10.05 -19.74
CA THR A 241 -13.10 -10.48 -20.04
C THR A 241 -13.84 -9.60 -21.02
N GLY A 242 -13.39 -8.36 -21.25
CA GLY A 242 -14.15 -7.32 -21.95
C GLY A 242 -15.32 -6.75 -21.15
N GLY A 243 -15.42 -7.07 -19.85
CA GLY A 243 -16.47 -6.59 -18.95
C GLY A 243 -16.33 -5.11 -18.58
N SER A 244 -17.40 -4.56 -17.99
CA SER A 244 -17.42 -3.21 -17.42
C SER A 244 -17.04 -3.23 -15.94
N SER A 245 -16.59 -2.08 -15.44
CA SER A 245 -16.28 -1.89 -14.02
C SER A 245 -17.48 -2.21 -13.12
N VAL A 246 -17.22 -2.91 -12.01
CA VAL A 246 -18.24 -3.21 -10.99
C VAL A 246 -18.18 -2.25 -9.80
N VAL A 247 -17.20 -1.34 -9.75
CA VAL A 247 -17.04 -0.38 -8.65
C VAL A 247 -17.71 0.95 -9.03
N PRO A 248 -18.75 1.41 -8.30
CA PRO A 248 -19.35 2.71 -8.58
C PRO A 248 -18.31 3.84 -8.44
N PRO A 249 -18.22 4.78 -9.42
CA PRO A 249 -17.22 5.86 -9.37
C PRO A 249 -17.26 6.72 -8.09
N ASP A 250 -18.45 6.99 -7.56
CA ASP A 250 -18.64 7.79 -6.34
C ASP A 250 -18.07 7.12 -5.08
N THR A 251 -17.77 5.81 -5.13
CA THR A 251 -17.11 5.09 -4.03
C THR A 251 -15.75 5.73 -3.71
N TYR A 252 -15.04 6.24 -4.72
CA TYR A 252 -13.71 6.85 -4.57
C TYR A 252 -13.74 8.30 -4.05
N THR A 253 -14.88 8.99 -4.13
CA THR A 253 -15.01 10.41 -3.79
C THR A 253 -14.60 10.68 -2.34
N GLY A 254 -13.74 11.69 -2.15
CA GLY A 254 -13.24 12.14 -0.84
C GLY A 254 -12.10 11.29 -0.26
N LEU A 255 -11.73 10.18 -0.90
CA LEU A 255 -10.57 9.39 -0.50
C LEU A 255 -9.30 9.94 -1.15
N PRO A 256 -8.13 9.85 -0.49
CA PRO A 256 -6.85 10.29 -1.06
C PRO A 256 -6.31 9.26 -2.06
N MET A 257 -7.12 8.85 -3.04
CA MET A 257 -6.74 7.92 -4.10
C MET A 257 -5.55 8.45 -4.90
N PRO A 258 -4.64 7.60 -5.37
CA PRO A 258 -3.69 8.01 -6.39
C PRO A 258 -4.39 8.21 -7.74
N VAL A 259 -3.85 9.10 -8.55
CA VAL A 259 -4.25 9.28 -9.96
C VAL A 259 -3.89 8.02 -10.75
N GLY A 260 -2.65 7.57 -10.62
CA GLY A 260 -2.10 6.40 -11.31
C GLY A 260 -2.70 5.08 -10.84
N ILE A 261 -2.77 4.10 -11.75
CA ILE A 261 -3.20 2.72 -11.42
C ILE A 261 -2.02 1.91 -10.92
N TRP A 262 -0.89 1.92 -11.65
CA TRP A 262 0.17 0.92 -11.53
C TRP A 262 1.56 1.46 -11.16
N GLU A 263 1.79 2.77 -11.12
CA GLU A 263 3.15 3.37 -11.25
C GLU A 263 4.31 2.63 -10.61
#